data_AF-A0A089Q8C2-F1
#
_entry.id   AF-A0A089Q8C2-F1
#
_cell.length_a   1.000
_cell.length_b   1.000
_cell.length_c   1.000
_cell.angle_alpha   90.00
_cell.angle_beta   90.00
_cell.angle_gamma   90.00
#
_symmetry.space_group_name_H-M   'P 1'
#
loop_
_entity.id
_entity.type
_entity.pdbx_description
1 polymer ?
#
loop_
_entity_poly.entity_id
_entity_poly.type
_entity_poly.pdbx_seq_one_letter_code
_entity_poly.pdbx_strand_id
1 'polypeptide(L)'
;GKIQTIEYASIIGCIKRSQSLAGAINTISGVFTLFKKSALKDVGYWDTDMITEDIAVSWKLHLFDYEIKYEPRALCWMLVPETIGGLWK
;
A
#
# COMPACT_ATOMS: atom_id res chain seq x y z
N GLY A 1 -12.22 -12.23 -10.61
CA GLY A 1 -13.10 -11.05 -10.44
C GLY A 1 -13.65 -10.94 -9.03
N LYS A 2 -14.89 -11.38 -8.79
CA LYS A 2 -15.68 -11.05 -7.56
C LYS A 2 -15.03 -11.42 -6.22
N ILE A 3 -14.39 -12.59 -6.10
CA ILE A 3 -13.76 -13.02 -4.84
C ILE A 3 -12.55 -12.14 -4.49
N GLN A 4 -11.73 -11.81 -5.49
CA GLN A 4 -10.58 -10.92 -5.32
C GLN A 4 -11.03 -9.47 -5.04
N THR A 5 -12.15 -9.04 -5.63
CA THR A 5 -12.80 -7.77 -5.26
C THR A 5 -13.25 -7.77 -3.80
N ILE A 6 -13.83 -8.88 -3.31
CA ILE A 6 -14.24 -9.03 -1.91
C ILE A 6 -13.01 -9.02 -0.99
N GLU A 7 -11.93 -9.73 -1.33
CA GLU A 7 -10.70 -9.78 -0.53
C GLU A 7 -10.03 -8.39 -0.42
N TYR A 8 -9.86 -7.68 -1.54
CA TYR A 8 -9.29 -6.34 -1.54
C TYR A 8 -10.18 -5.31 -0.84
N ALA A 9 -11.51 -5.36 -1.04
CA ALA A 9 -12.44 -4.42 -0.43
C ALA A 9 -12.67 -4.70 1.08
N SER A 10 -12.63 -5.96 1.50
CA SER A 10 -12.94 -6.37 2.87
C SER A 10 -11.68 -6.57 3.73
N ILE A 11 -10.86 -7.57 3.43
CA ILE A 11 -9.74 -8.00 4.29
C ILE A 11 -8.64 -6.95 4.30
N ILE A 12 -8.18 -6.50 3.12
CA ILE A 12 -7.10 -5.51 3.03
C ILE A 12 -7.57 -4.15 3.60
N GLY A 13 -8.81 -3.75 3.32
CA GLY A 13 -9.41 -2.56 3.89
C GLY A 13 -9.52 -2.63 5.43
N CYS A 14 -9.92 -3.77 5.98
CA CYS A 14 -9.98 -3.99 7.43
C CYS A 14 -8.60 -3.98 8.07
N ILE A 15 -7.59 -4.63 7.47
CA ILE A 15 -6.21 -4.62 7.96
C ILE A 15 -5.68 -3.19 8.02
N LYS A 16 -5.86 -2.39 6.96
CA LYS A 16 -5.41 -0.99 6.92
C LYS A 16 -6.14 -0.11 7.95
N ARG A 17 -7.44 -0.31 8.15
CA ARG A 17 -8.20 0.40 9.20
C ARG A 17 -7.72 0.03 10.60
N SER A 18 -7.47 -1.25 10.86
CA SER A 18 -6.92 -1.72 12.15
C SER A 18 -5.51 -1.17 12.41
N GLN A 19 -4.66 -1.13 11.38
CA GLN A 19 -3.32 -0.53 11.46
C GLN A 19 -3.38 0.98 11.67
N SER A 20 -4.34 1.66 11.04
CA SER A 20 -4.59 3.09 11.27
C SER A 20 -5.06 3.37 12.70
N LEU A 21 -5.89 2.50 13.29
CA LEU A 21 -6.29 2.59 14.71
C LEU A 21 -5.10 2.34 15.65
N ALA A 22 -4.14 1.51 15.25
CA ALA A 22 -2.90 1.28 15.98
C ALA A 22 -1.87 2.41 15.83
N GLY A 23 -2.19 3.46 15.06
CA GLY A 23 -1.36 4.66 14.91
C GLY A 23 -0.23 4.54 13.87
N ALA A 24 -0.08 3.41 13.19
CA ALA A 24 0.94 3.23 12.17
C ALA A 24 0.52 2.25 11.08
N ILE A 25 0.51 2.70 9.82
CA ILE A 25 0.36 1.85 8.64
C ILE A 25 1.76 1.42 8.21
N ASN A 26 2.10 0.16 8.48
CA ASN A 26 3.45 -0.37 8.27
C ASN A 26 3.75 -0.77 6.83
N THR A 27 2.72 -0.90 6.00
CA THR A 27 2.84 -1.31 4.61
C THR A 27 1.93 -0.48 3.72
N ILE A 28 2.57 0.40 2.96
CA ILE A 28 2.01 0.97 1.75
C ILE A 28 1.73 -0.16 0.77
N SER A 29 0.57 -0.13 0.10
CA SER A 29 0.24 -1.12 -0.93
C SER A 29 0.54 -0.51 -2.29
N GLY A 30 1.36 -1.19 -3.12
CA GLY A 30 1.71 -0.76 -4.46
C GLY A 30 0.54 -0.56 -5.42
N VAL A 31 -0.66 -1.02 -5.07
CA VAL A 31 -1.88 -0.84 -5.86
C VAL A 31 -2.27 0.63 -6.02
N PHE A 32 -2.22 1.40 -4.94
CA PHE A 32 -2.65 2.79 -4.94
C PHE A 32 -2.18 3.52 -3.70
N THR A 33 -1.23 4.44 -3.90
CA THR A 33 -0.66 5.29 -2.86
C THR A 33 -0.27 6.64 -3.44
N LEU A 34 -0.50 7.70 -2.66
CA LEU A 34 -0.10 9.05 -3.00
C LEU A 34 1.01 9.50 -2.04
N PHE A 35 2.08 10.05 -2.61
CA PHE A 35 3.22 10.52 -1.84
C PHE A 35 3.42 12.02 -1.99
N LYS A 36 3.81 12.68 -0.91
CA LYS A 36 4.33 14.05 -0.99
C LYS A 36 5.76 13.99 -1.55
N LYS A 37 6.02 14.71 -2.65
CA LYS A 37 7.32 14.71 -3.33
C LYS A 37 8.49 15.11 -2.41
N SER A 38 8.28 16.05 -1.49
CA SER A 38 9.31 16.43 -0.52
C SER A 38 9.64 15.29 0.43
N ALA A 39 8.63 14.59 0.96
CA ALA A 39 8.83 13.47 1.87
C ALA A 39 9.64 12.35 1.22
N LEU A 40 9.36 12.02 -0.06
CA LEU A 40 10.15 11.03 -0.81
C LEU A 40 11.60 11.45 -1.02
N LYS A 41 11.86 12.74 -1.21
CA LYS A 41 13.23 13.28 -1.31
C LYS A 41 13.98 13.15 0.01
N ASP A 42 13.32 13.47 1.12
CA ASP A 42 13.93 13.45 2.44
C ASP A 42 14.34 12.04 2.85
N VAL A 43 13.53 11.03 2.51
CA VAL A 43 13.83 9.60 2.78
C VAL A 43 14.76 8.95 1.74
N GLY A 44 15.22 9.69 0.73
CA GLY A 44 16.16 9.17 -0.27
C GLY A 44 15.54 8.18 -1.27
N TYR A 45 14.23 8.24 -1.50
CA TYR A 45 13.48 7.37 -2.42
C TYR A 45 13.58 5.86 -2.07
N TRP A 46 13.17 5.01 -3.03
CA TRP A 46 13.17 3.55 -2.89
C TRP A 46 14.58 2.98 -2.97
N ASP A 47 14.83 1.94 -2.17
CA ASP A 47 16.04 1.13 -2.28
C ASP A 47 15.91 0.19 -3.47
N THR A 48 16.92 0.15 -4.34
CA THR A 48 16.92 -0.70 -5.55
C THR A 48 17.26 -2.17 -5.26
N ASP A 49 17.76 -2.45 -4.05
CA ASP A 49 18.28 -3.77 -3.66
C ASP A 49 17.28 -4.58 -2.81
N MET A 50 16.10 -4.03 -2.49
CA MET A 50 15.10 -4.71 -1.67
C MET A 50 13.97 -5.31 -2.50
N ILE A 51 13.68 -6.59 -2.29
CA ILE A 51 12.51 -7.30 -2.87
C ILE A 51 11.18 -6.71 -2.35
N THR A 52 11.20 -6.04 -1.20
CA THR A 52 10.01 -5.45 -0.54
C THR A 52 10.08 -3.92 -0.52
N GLU A 53 10.22 -3.30 -1.69
CA GLU A 53 10.46 -1.84 -1.79
C GLU A 53 9.35 -0.98 -1.17
N ASP A 54 8.09 -1.42 -1.25
CA ASP A 54 6.93 -0.73 -0.67
C ASP A 54 6.95 -0.72 0.87
N ILE A 55 7.45 -1.80 1.46
CA ILE A 55 7.56 -1.93 2.91
C ILE A 55 8.72 -1.04 3.38
N ALA A 56 9.88 -1.15 2.73
CA ALA A 56 11.07 -0.38 3.09
C ALA A 56 10.80 1.13 3.09
N VAL A 57 10.14 1.66 2.04
CA VAL A 57 9.81 3.09 1.98
C VAL A 57 8.82 3.51 3.06
N SER A 58 7.89 2.62 3.46
CA SER A 58 6.95 2.90 4.57
C SER A 58 7.69 3.10 5.88
N TRP A 59 8.65 2.22 6.19
CA TRP A 59 9.47 2.34 7.39
C TRP A 59 10.38 3.55 7.36
N LYS A 60 10.98 3.90 6.22
CA LYS A 60 11.76 5.12 6.09
C LYS A 60 10.93 6.38 6.38
N LEU A 61 9.70 6.43 5.89
CA LEU A 61 8.79 7.54 6.19
C LEU A 61 8.53 7.65 7.69
N HIS A 62 8.22 6.53 8.36
CA HIS A 62 8.04 6.52 9.82
C HIS A 62 9.30 6.97 10.58
N LEU A 63 10.49 6.54 10.15
CA LEU A 63 11.76 6.92 10.77
C LEU A 63 12.13 8.40 10.58
N PHE A 64 11.56 9.06 9.57
CA PHE A 64 11.71 10.50 9.30
C PHE A 64 10.52 11.31 9.84
N ASP A 65 9.76 10.77 10.80
CA ASP A 65 8.60 11.39 11.44
C ASP A 65 7.45 11.76 10.46
N TYR A 66 7.40 11.10 9.30
CA TYR A 66 6.29 11.23 8.36
C TYR A 66 5.15 10.28 8.72
N GLU A 67 3.94 10.82 8.71
CA GLU A 67 2.73 10.04 9.02
C GLU A 67 2.12 9.43 7.75
N ILE A 68 1.79 8.13 7.81
CA ILE A 68 1.09 7.41 6.74
C ILE A 68 -0.37 7.20 7.16
N LYS A 69 -1.30 7.73 6.37
CA LYS A 69 -2.75 7.66 6.64
C LYS A 69 -3.50 6.85 5.59
N TYR A 70 -4.54 6.16 6.04
CA TYR A 70 -5.50 5.50 5.17
C TYR A 70 -6.68 6.45 4.88
N GLU A 71 -6.89 6.78 3.61
CA GLU A 71 -8.03 7.60 3.16
C GLU A 71 -9.04 6.71 2.40
N PRO A 72 -10.17 6.33 3.01
CA PRO A 72 -11.16 5.46 2.38
C PRO A 72 -11.85 6.08 1.15
N ARG A 73 -11.81 7.41 1.00
CA ARG A 73 -12.38 8.13 -0.16
C ARG A 73 -11.43 8.14 -1.37
N ALA A 74 -10.18 7.73 -1.20
CA ALA A 74 -9.21 7.65 -2.26
C ALA A 74 -9.43 6.32 -3.03
N LEU A 75 -10.17 6.39 -4.13
CA LEU A 75 -10.60 5.23 -4.92
C LEU A 75 -9.73 5.06 -6.17
N CYS A 76 -9.37 3.80 -6.47
CA CYS A 76 -8.72 3.41 -7.71
C CYS A 76 -9.41 2.19 -8.32
N TRP A 77 -9.46 2.10 -9.64
CA TRP A 77 -9.85 0.87 -10.32
C TRP A 77 -8.65 -0.05 -10.49
N MET A 78 -8.78 -1.29 -10.04
CA MET A 78 -7.81 -2.34 -10.27
C MET A 78 -8.35 -3.31 -11.32
N LEU A 79 -7.52 -3.64 -12.31
CA LEU A 79 -7.78 -4.76 -13.19
C LEU A 79 -7.25 -6.05 -12.54
N VAL A 80 -8.10 -7.06 -12.45
CA VAL A 80 -7.76 -8.33 -11.81
C VAL A 80 -8.07 -9.46 -12.78
N PRO A 81 -7.15 -10.44 -12.96
CA PRO A 81 -7.43 -11.58 -13.81
C PRO A 81 -8.68 -12.33 -13.31
N GLU A 82 -9.55 -12.69 -14.24
CA GLU A 82 -10.80 -13.41 -13.92
C GLU A 82 -10.69 -14.91 -14.12
N THR A 83 -9.60 -15.37 -14.72
CA THR A 83 -9.35 -16.77 -15.02
C THR A 83 -8.12 -17.27 -14.26
N ILE A 84 -8.14 -18.56 -13.90
CA ILE A 84 -6.98 -19.22 -13.27
C ILE A 84 -5.75 -19.10 -14.18
N GLY A 85 -5.91 -19.24 -15.50
CA GLY A 85 -4.80 -19.04 -16.44
C GLY A 85 -4.21 -17.62 -16.45
N GLY A 86 -4.99 -16.60 -16.09
CA GLY A 86 -4.49 -15.23 -15.92
C GLY A 86 -3.79 -14.98 -14.58
N LEU A 87 -4.01 -15.83 -13.57
CA LEU A 87 -3.33 -15.76 -12.27
C LEU A 87 -1.95 -16.42 -12.30
N TRP A 88 -1.78 -17.44 -13.15
CA TRP A 88 -0.57 -18.26 -13.26
C TRP A 88 0.45 -17.75 -14.29
N LYS A 89 0.30 -16.50 -14.76
CA LYS A 89 1.16 -15.89 -15.79
C LYS A 89 2.12 -14.88 -15.19
#